data_AF-A0AA40C5Y3-F1
#
_entry.id   AF-A0AA40C5Y3-F1
#
_cell.length_a   1.000
_cell.length_b   1.000
_cell.length_c   1.000
_cell.angle_alpha   90.00
_cell.angle_beta   90.00
_cell.angle_gamma   90.00
#
_symmetry.space_group_name_H-M   'P 1'
#
loop_
_entity.id
_entity.type
_entity.pdbx_description
1 polymer ?
#
loop_
_entity_poly.entity_id
_entity_poly.type
_entity_poly.pdbx_seq_one_letter_code
_entity_poly.pdbx_strand_id
1 'polypeptide(L)'
;MSSPTDIPPAQKARTIAHMNKDHRLDLQHILQHYNSLSASQIAEEPLMVDIDLHSITCTMGKDTHVIQFKPPMASWDERRTRLIEMTMKAREALGVVTPEGEGSHGEGDHGGGHGHGAEGRVTVDEYLAPQGKDWIAFVGVCAYWVSYFLVKGGLIVEGGKLWEALEVVFPGGAGGFEWLVETILVLVVGIHVVEMWWFDRTRGVKYGVRRGSAAWWLWMGSVFLEGMGAFLRFDGIVRRKVKAAKRG
;
A
#
# COMPACT_ATOMS: atom_id res chain seq x y z
N MET A 1 13.63 25.37 24.92
CA MET A 1 12.24 24.89 24.78
C MET A 1 11.70 25.55 23.53
N SER A 2 11.71 24.86 22.39
CA SER A 2 11.14 25.38 21.14
C SER A 2 9.62 25.30 21.23
N SER A 3 8.93 26.37 20.87
CA SER A 3 7.48 26.45 20.94
C SER A 3 6.84 25.43 19.99
N PRO A 4 5.62 24.92 20.26
CA PRO A 4 4.88 24.01 19.36
C PRO A 4 4.69 24.54 17.92
N THR A 5 4.98 25.82 17.70
CA THR A 5 4.82 26.56 16.44
C THR A 5 6.10 26.64 15.59
N ASP A 6 7.26 26.19 16.10
CA ASP A 6 8.54 26.33 15.37
C ASP A 6 8.67 25.27 14.27
N ILE A 7 8.56 25.71 13.01
CA ILE A 7 8.78 24.87 11.84
C ILE A 7 10.29 24.76 11.58
N PRO A 8 10.91 23.57 11.66
CA PRO A 8 12.33 23.42 11.41
C PRO A 8 12.67 23.71 9.93
N PRO A 9 13.50 24.74 9.62
CA PRO A 9 13.71 25.18 8.22
C PRO A 9 14.22 24.07 7.30
N ALA A 10 15.09 23.19 7.80
CA ALA A 10 15.61 22.07 7.04
C ALA A 10 14.52 21.01 6.73
N GLN A 11 13.56 20.80 7.62
CA GLN A 11 12.44 19.88 7.38
C GLN A 11 11.43 20.47 6.39
N LYS A 12 11.18 21.77 6.47
CA LYS A 12 10.36 22.53 5.51
C LYS A 12 10.94 22.46 4.10
N ALA A 13 12.22 22.80 3.95
CA ALA A 13 12.91 22.73 2.66
C ALA A 13 12.87 21.31 2.06
N ARG A 14 13.08 20.26 2.86
CA ARG A 14 12.97 18.87 2.40
C ARG A 14 11.54 18.50 1.95
N THR A 15 10.53 18.96 2.67
CA THR A 15 9.12 18.70 2.34
C THR A 15 8.78 19.34 1.00
N ILE A 16 9.13 20.62 0.81
CA ILE A 16 8.94 21.34 -0.46
C ILE A 16 9.68 20.65 -1.60
N ALA A 17 10.96 20.31 -1.42
CA ALA A 17 11.77 19.65 -2.44
C ALA A 17 11.19 18.28 -2.84
N HIS A 18 10.72 17.49 -1.88
CA HIS A 18 10.09 16.20 -2.15
C HIS A 18 8.76 16.34 -2.89
N MET A 19 7.91 17.28 -2.47
CA MET A 19 6.63 17.55 -3.16
C MET A 19 6.85 17.98 -4.61
N ASN A 20 7.82 18.88 -4.84
CA ASN A 20 8.15 19.36 -6.18
C ASN A 20 8.87 18.31 -7.03
N LYS A 21 9.52 17.31 -6.44
CA LYS A 21 10.21 16.26 -7.19
C LYS A 21 9.27 15.11 -7.57
N ASP A 22 8.51 14.62 -6.60
CA ASP A 22 7.83 13.32 -6.71
C ASP A 22 6.29 13.45 -6.77
N HIS A 23 5.72 14.60 -6.36
CA HIS A 23 4.27 14.76 -6.13
C HIS A 23 3.63 15.96 -6.86
N ARG A 24 4.20 16.42 -7.98
CA ARG A 24 3.65 17.59 -8.71
C ARG A 24 2.24 17.36 -9.25
N LEU A 25 1.92 16.12 -9.64
CA LEU A 25 0.57 15.74 -10.06
C LEU A 25 -0.44 15.85 -8.89
N ASP A 26 0.01 15.60 -7.67
CA ASP A 26 -0.84 15.72 -6.48
C ASP A 26 -1.13 17.19 -6.16
N LEU A 27 -0.13 18.06 -6.33
CA LEU A 27 -0.33 19.51 -6.24
C LEU A 27 -1.36 20.02 -7.26
N GLN A 28 -1.33 19.49 -8.49
CA GLN A 28 -2.32 19.80 -9.52
C GLN A 28 -3.73 19.44 -9.06
N HIS A 29 -3.96 18.20 -8.59
CA HIS A 29 -5.28 17.79 -8.11
C HIS A 29 -5.74 18.63 -6.91
N ILE A 30 -4.85 18.90 -5.94
CA ILE A 30 -5.16 19.75 -4.80
C ILE A 30 -5.62 21.14 -5.28
N LEU A 31 -4.91 21.77 -6.21
CA LEU A 31 -5.27 23.07 -6.75
C LEU A 31 -6.62 23.05 -7.49
N GLN A 32 -6.88 22.02 -8.29
CA GLN A 32 -8.17 21.86 -8.98
C GLN A 32 -9.33 21.80 -7.99
N HIS A 33 -9.18 21.01 -6.93
CA HIS A 33 -10.24 20.84 -5.95
C HIS A 33 -10.41 22.07 -5.04
N TYR A 34 -9.34 22.51 -4.37
CA TYR A 34 -9.44 23.52 -3.31
C TYR A 34 -9.49 24.96 -3.83
N ASN A 35 -8.93 25.23 -5.01
CA ASN A 35 -9.03 26.55 -5.65
C ASN A 35 -10.03 26.55 -6.83
N SER A 36 -10.75 25.45 -7.05
CA SER A 36 -11.74 25.31 -8.14
C SER A 36 -11.16 25.62 -9.53
N LEU A 37 -9.88 25.32 -9.74
CA LEU A 37 -9.23 25.53 -11.03
C LEU A 37 -9.65 24.45 -12.03
N SER A 38 -10.03 24.85 -13.24
CA SER A 38 -10.33 23.91 -14.31
C SER A 38 -9.05 23.27 -14.87
N ALA A 39 -9.21 22.14 -15.58
CA ALA A 39 -8.09 21.49 -16.27
C ALA A 39 -7.37 22.42 -17.26
N SER A 40 -8.09 23.36 -17.88
CA SER A 40 -7.50 24.34 -18.81
C SER A 40 -6.75 25.47 -18.11
N GLN A 41 -7.06 25.75 -16.84
CA GLN A 41 -6.32 26.74 -16.03
C GLN A 41 -5.00 26.17 -15.54
N ILE A 42 -4.86 24.84 -15.50
CA ILE A 42 -3.60 24.17 -15.14
C ILE A 42 -2.83 23.78 -16.40
N ALA A 43 -2.43 24.81 -17.16
CA ALA A 43 -1.58 24.65 -18.33
C ALA A 43 -0.10 24.48 -17.95
N GLU A 44 0.28 24.96 -16.76
CA GLU A 44 1.65 24.90 -16.26
C GLU A 44 1.75 23.98 -15.03
N GLU A 45 2.90 23.36 -14.87
CA GLU A 45 3.12 22.41 -13.78
C GLU A 45 3.34 23.15 -12.45
N PRO A 46 2.53 22.90 -11.41
CA PRO A 46 2.60 23.64 -10.16
C PRO A 46 3.89 23.34 -9.37
N LEU A 47 4.33 24.34 -8.61
CA LEU A 47 5.43 24.24 -7.65
C LEU A 47 4.96 24.72 -6.29
N MET A 48 5.15 23.91 -5.26
CA MET A 48 5.03 24.37 -3.88
C MET A 48 6.22 25.28 -3.56
N VAL A 49 5.92 26.49 -3.10
CA VAL A 49 6.94 27.48 -2.68
C VAL A 49 6.95 27.68 -1.17
N ASP A 50 5.81 27.41 -0.52
CA ASP A 50 5.72 27.55 0.93
C ASP A 50 4.73 26.57 1.57
N ILE A 51 4.96 26.29 2.85
CA ILE A 51 4.07 25.52 3.72
C ILE A 51 4.29 25.95 5.18
N ASP A 52 3.19 26.17 5.89
CA ASP A 52 3.18 26.44 7.33
C ASP A 52 2.11 25.59 8.05
N LEU A 53 1.70 25.97 9.27
CA LEU A 53 0.69 25.22 10.03
C LEU A 53 -0.75 25.49 9.55
N HIS A 54 -0.96 26.56 8.77
CA HIS A 54 -2.27 27.04 8.34
C HIS A 54 -2.50 26.85 6.85
N SER A 55 -1.46 26.80 6.02
CA SER A 55 -1.62 26.76 4.58
C SER A 55 -0.44 26.15 3.82
N ILE A 56 -0.71 25.81 2.56
CA ILE A 56 0.32 25.62 1.53
C ILE A 56 0.18 26.71 0.46
N THR A 57 1.32 27.14 -0.06
CA THR A 57 1.40 28.11 -1.16
C THR A 57 2.07 27.46 -2.35
N CYS A 58 1.37 27.50 -3.48
CA CYS A 58 1.84 26.98 -4.75
C CYS A 58 1.88 28.10 -5.80
N THR A 59 2.86 28.06 -6.68
CA THR A 59 2.92 28.91 -7.87
C THR A 59 2.66 28.09 -9.12
N MET A 60 2.04 28.75 -10.09
CA MET A 60 1.81 28.23 -11.44
C MET A 60 2.02 29.39 -12.40
N GLY A 61 3.15 29.39 -13.11
CA GLY A 61 3.60 30.54 -13.89
C GLY A 61 3.78 31.79 -13.04
N LYS A 62 2.93 32.81 -13.28
CA LYS A 62 2.91 34.07 -12.54
C LYS A 62 1.90 34.08 -11.39
N ASP A 63 1.03 33.08 -11.34
CA ASP A 63 -0.06 33.05 -10.37
C ASP A 63 0.38 32.34 -9.08
N THR A 64 -0.10 32.87 -7.96
CA THR A 64 0.14 32.30 -6.63
C THR A 64 -1.18 31.88 -6.03
N HIS A 65 -1.26 30.61 -5.62
CA HIS A 65 -2.43 29.98 -5.04
C HIS A 65 -2.12 29.55 -3.61
N VAL A 66 -3.01 29.91 -2.69
CA VAL A 66 -2.92 29.54 -1.27
C VAL A 66 -4.08 28.62 -0.92
N ILE A 67 -3.78 27.52 -0.25
CA ILE A 67 -4.77 26.55 0.22
C ILE A 67 -4.66 26.43 1.73
N GLN A 68 -5.76 26.73 2.42
CA GLN A 68 -5.83 26.71 3.88
C GLN A 68 -6.12 25.30 4.41
N PHE A 69 -5.32 24.84 5.37
CA PHE A 69 -5.62 23.66 6.17
C PHE A 69 -6.84 23.94 7.05
N LYS A 70 -7.86 23.07 6.94
CA LYS A 70 -9.05 23.11 7.79
C LYS A 70 -9.26 21.74 8.44
N PRO A 71 -9.08 21.59 9.77
CA PRO A 71 -8.55 22.61 10.71
C PRO A 71 -7.06 22.90 10.47
N PRO A 72 -6.45 23.94 11.06
CA PRO A 72 -4.99 24.10 11.04
C PRO A 72 -4.26 22.88 11.66
N MET A 73 -2.99 22.69 11.34
CA MET A 73 -2.15 21.67 11.98
C MET A 73 -1.75 22.11 13.39
N ALA A 74 -1.83 21.20 14.37
CA ALA A 74 -1.42 21.53 15.75
C ALA A 74 0.11 21.54 15.90
N SER A 75 0.83 20.77 15.08
CA SER A 75 2.29 20.73 15.06
C SER A 75 2.83 20.39 13.67
N TRP A 76 4.13 20.65 13.46
CA TRP A 76 4.82 20.35 12.19
C TRP A 76 4.91 18.85 11.87
N ASP A 77 4.75 17.98 12.86
CA ASP A 77 4.82 16.52 12.66
C ASP A 77 3.61 15.99 11.85
N GLU A 78 2.49 16.71 11.87
CA GLU A 78 1.28 16.37 11.11
C GLU A 78 1.39 16.60 9.60
N ARG A 79 2.41 17.33 9.13
CA ARG A 79 2.50 17.80 7.73
C ARG A 79 2.34 16.69 6.69
N ARG A 80 2.89 15.49 6.97
CA ARG A 80 2.83 14.36 6.04
C ARG A 80 1.42 13.84 5.93
N THR A 81 0.82 13.53 7.08
CA THR A 81 -0.58 13.10 7.18
C THR A 81 -1.51 14.11 6.52
N ARG A 82 -1.26 15.41 6.74
CA ARG A 82 -2.10 16.46 6.19
C ARG A 82 -2.04 16.57 4.66
N LEU A 83 -0.84 16.49 4.09
CA LEU A 83 -0.66 16.51 2.63
C LEU A 83 -1.26 15.28 1.96
N ILE A 84 -1.15 14.10 2.61
CA ILE A 84 -1.80 12.87 2.14
C ILE A 84 -3.32 13.04 2.16
N GLU A 85 -3.90 13.48 3.28
CA GLU A 85 -5.35 13.68 3.42
C GLU A 85 -5.90 14.67 2.36
N MET A 86 -5.21 15.79 2.15
CA MET A 86 -5.60 16.76 1.12
C MET A 86 -5.53 16.19 -0.30
N THR A 87 -4.47 15.44 -0.60
CA THR A 87 -4.30 14.77 -1.90
C THR A 87 -5.43 13.78 -2.14
N MET A 88 -5.78 12.99 -1.13
CA MET A 88 -6.85 12.00 -1.18
C MET A 88 -8.21 12.64 -1.42
N LYS A 89 -8.57 13.67 -0.63
CA LYS A 89 -9.81 14.43 -0.81
C LYS A 89 -9.92 15.06 -2.20
N ALA A 90 -8.83 15.64 -2.69
CA ALA A 90 -8.81 16.25 -4.01
C ALA A 90 -9.02 15.22 -5.13
N ARG A 91 -8.31 14.10 -5.06
CA ARG A 91 -8.44 12.98 -6.00
C ARG A 91 -9.85 12.39 -5.99
N GLU A 92 -10.44 12.20 -4.81
CA GLU A 92 -11.82 11.73 -4.65
C GLU A 92 -12.82 12.70 -5.29
N ALA A 93 -12.74 13.99 -4.97
CA ALA A 93 -13.66 15.01 -5.49
C ALA A 93 -13.56 15.18 -7.01
N LEU A 94 -12.38 14.92 -7.59
CA LEU A 94 -12.15 14.99 -9.03
C LEU A 94 -12.45 13.66 -9.75
N GLY A 95 -12.83 12.61 -9.01
CA GLY A 95 -12.99 11.26 -9.56
C GLY A 95 -11.68 10.64 -10.08
N VAL A 96 -10.53 11.27 -9.78
CA VAL A 96 -9.19 10.78 -10.12
C VAL A 96 -8.68 9.92 -8.97
N VAL A 97 -9.44 8.88 -8.63
CA VAL A 97 -9.04 7.96 -7.57
C VAL A 97 -7.82 7.15 -8.05
N THR A 98 -6.63 7.64 -7.71
CA THR A 98 -5.47 6.78 -7.53
C THR A 98 -5.61 6.15 -6.14
N PRO A 99 -5.51 4.83 -6.04
CA PRO A 99 -6.16 4.16 -4.95
C PRO A 99 -5.22 3.95 -3.76
N GLU A 100 -5.17 4.95 -2.88
CA GLU A 100 -4.88 4.73 -1.46
C GLU A 100 -6.22 4.69 -0.68
N GLY A 101 -6.19 4.26 0.57
CA GLY A 101 -7.27 3.54 1.26
C GLY A 101 -8.59 4.28 1.57
N GLU A 102 -9.64 3.43 1.63
CA GLU A 102 -10.75 3.40 2.63
C GLU A 102 -11.83 4.50 2.54
N GLY A 103 -13.12 4.18 2.28
CA GLY A 103 -14.15 3.76 3.27
C GLY A 103 -14.96 5.00 3.69
N SER A 104 -16.30 5.11 3.73
CA SER A 104 -17.39 4.20 4.10
C SER A 104 -18.76 4.94 3.95
N HIS A 105 -19.86 4.17 3.93
CA HIS A 105 -21.30 4.52 4.11
C HIS A 105 -22.08 5.08 2.89
N GLY A 106 -23.26 4.56 2.51
CA GLY A 106 -24.12 3.54 3.10
C GLY A 106 -25.27 3.11 2.17
N GLU A 107 -25.86 1.98 2.56
CA GLU A 107 -27.17 1.37 2.28
C GLU A 107 -28.12 1.90 1.18
N GLY A 108 -28.70 0.95 0.42
CA GLY A 108 -29.90 1.19 -0.38
C GLY A 108 -30.16 0.12 -1.44
N ASP A 109 -30.98 -0.87 -1.10
CA ASP A 109 -31.62 -1.84 -1.99
C ASP A 109 -32.33 -1.18 -3.18
N HIS A 110 -32.12 -1.69 -4.40
CA HIS A 110 -33.17 -2.13 -5.33
C HIS A 110 -32.62 -2.43 -6.73
N GLY A 111 -33.11 -3.55 -7.28
CA GLY A 111 -32.74 -4.05 -8.59
C GLY A 111 -33.25 -3.21 -9.76
N GLY A 112 -32.78 -3.58 -10.94
CA GLY A 112 -33.24 -3.02 -12.21
C GLY A 112 -32.08 -2.82 -13.15
N GLY A 113 -31.88 -3.78 -14.06
CA GLY A 113 -30.94 -3.62 -15.15
C GLY A 113 -31.31 -2.44 -16.04
N HIS A 114 -30.31 -1.70 -16.47
CA HIS A 114 -30.27 -1.09 -17.79
C HIS A 114 -28.82 -0.89 -18.19
N GLY A 115 -28.45 -1.48 -19.33
CA GLY A 115 -27.15 -1.30 -19.93
C GLY A 115 -26.95 0.14 -20.39
N HIS A 116 -25.79 0.69 -20.03
CA HIS A 116 -25.17 1.80 -20.74
C HIS A 116 -23.65 1.76 -20.51
N GLY A 117 -22.87 1.71 -21.58
CA GLY A 117 -21.46 2.11 -21.64
C GLY A 117 -20.45 1.30 -20.81
N ALA A 118 -19.94 0.22 -21.39
CA ALA A 118 -18.74 -0.45 -20.91
C ALA A 118 -17.50 0.43 -21.18
N GLU A 119 -17.20 1.36 -20.28
CA GLU A 119 -15.88 2.01 -20.23
C GLU A 119 -15.05 1.42 -19.07
N GLY A 120 -14.25 0.40 -19.42
CA GLY A 120 -12.86 0.32 -18.98
C GLY A 120 -12.54 0.11 -17.49
N ARG A 121 -13.38 -0.54 -16.66
CA ARG A 121 -12.92 -0.97 -15.33
C ARG A 121 -11.93 -2.13 -15.50
N VAL A 122 -10.65 -1.89 -15.20
CA VAL A 122 -9.59 -2.92 -15.26
C VAL A 122 -9.87 -4.00 -14.22
N THR A 123 -10.31 -5.17 -14.68
CA THR A 123 -10.48 -6.38 -13.85
C THR A 123 -9.25 -7.27 -13.94
N VAL A 124 -8.91 -7.96 -12.86
CA VAL A 124 -7.86 -8.98 -12.82
C VAL A 124 -8.51 -10.31 -12.50
N ASP A 125 -8.77 -11.09 -13.55
CA ASP A 125 -9.40 -12.41 -13.45
C ASP A 125 -8.35 -13.55 -13.52
N GLU A 126 -7.09 -13.19 -13.73
CA GLU A 126 -5.98 -14.11 -13.95
C GLU A 126 -5.05 -14.20 -12.73
N TYR A 127 -4.49 -15.39 -12.51
CA TYR A 127 -3.43 -15.64 -11.54
C TYR A 127 -2.10 -15.85 -12.28
N LEU A 128 -1.04 -15.26 -11.75
CA LEU A 128 0.33 -15.54 -12.18
C LEU A 128 1.08 -16.19 -11.02
N ALA A 129 1.79 -17.28 -11.30
CA ALA A 129 2.66 -17.96 -10.34
C ALA A 129 3.94 -17.14 -10.04
N PRO A 130 4.67 -17.44 -8.95
CA PRO A 130 5.92 -16.77 -8.59
C PRO A 130 6.99 -16.82 -9.68
N GLN A 131 7.69 -15.70 -9.91
CA GLN A 131 8.72 -15.57 -10.94
C GLN A 131 10.02 -14.98 -10.36
N GLY A 132 11.16 -15.57 -10.73
CA GLY A 132 12.48 -15.00 -10.42
C GLY A 132 12.75 -14.84 -8.93
N LYS A 133 12.86 -13.59 -8.46
CA LYS A 133 13.29 -13.25 -7.09
C LYS A 133 12.21 -13.49 -6.02
N ASP A 134 10.94 -13.65 -6.44
CA ASP A 134 9.80 -13.92 -5.55
C ASP A 134 9.96 -15.25 -4.78
N TRP A 135 10.76 -16.18 -5.32
CA TRP A 135 11.04 -17.48 -4.70
C TRP A 135 11.76 -17.39 -3.36
N ILE A 136 12.47 -16.29 -3.07
CA ILE A 136 13.23 -16.16 -1.81
C ILE A 136 12.29 -16.11 -0.61
N ALA A 137 11.26 -15.25 -0.66
CA ALA A 137 10.26 -15.15 0.40
C ALA A 137 9.44 -16.45 0.51
N PHE A 138 9.03 -17.00 -0.64
CA PHE A 138 8.29 -18.25 -0.71
C PHE A 138 9.03 -19.42 -0.05
N VAL A 139 10.32 -19.60 -0.38
CA VAL A 139 11.14 -20.67 0.20
C VAL A 139 11.36 -20.45 1.69
N GLY A 140 11.55 -19.20 2.14
CA GLY A 140 11.72 -18.88 3.56
C GLY A 140 10.50 -19.26 4.40
N VAL A 141 9.29 -18.85 3.98
CA VAL A 141 8.05 -19.15 4.69
C VAL A 141 7.73 -20.66 4.61
N CYS A 142 7.96 -21.30 3.47
CA CYS A 142 7.79 -22.75 3.35
C CYS A 142 8.77 -23.51 4.27
N ALA A 143 10.03 -23.08 4.36
CA ALA A 143 11.02 -23.67 5.27
C ALA A 143 10.60 -23.48 6.74
N TYR A 144 10.00 -22.34 7.09
CA TYR A 144 9.43 -22.13 8.41
C TYR A 144 8.29 -23.12 8.70
N TRP A 145 7.33 -23.29 7.78
CA TRP A 145 6.24 -24.27 7.97
C TRP A 145 6.75 -25.69 8.11
N VAL A 146 7.72 -26.10 7.28
CA VAL A 146 8.38 -27.41 7.43
C VAL A 146 9.02 -27.54 8.81
N SER A 147 9.75 -26.53 9.26
CA SER A 147 10.36 -26.50 10.59
C SER A 147 9.32 -26.64 11.71
N TYR A 148 8.22 -25.89 11.62
CA TYR A 148 7.11 -25.98 12.57
C TYR A 148 6.49 -27.38 12.63
N PHE A 149 6.26 -28.02 11.48
CA PHE A 149 5.74 -29.38 11.44
C PHE A 149 6.75 -30.43 11.91
N LEU A 150 8.06 -30.22 11.72
CA LEU A 150 9.09 -31.10 12.28
C LEU A 150 9.10 -31.04 13.81
N VAL A 151 9.03 -29.82 14.38
CA VAL A 151 8.96 -29.59 15.83
C VAL A 151 7.67 -30.18 16.41
N LYS A 152 6.49 -29.76 15.91
CA LYS A 152 5.20 -30.23 16.45
C LYS A 152 4.87 -31.68 16.12
N GLY A 153 5.46 -32.22 15.05
CA GLY A 153 5.34 -33.63 14.69
C GLY A 153 6.20 -34.56 15.54
N GLY A 154 7.05 -34.03 16.44
CA GLY A 154 7.94 -34.84 17.27
C GLY A 154 9.02 -35.56 16.46
N LEU A 155 9.42 -35.01 15.30
CA LEU A 155 10.47 -35.58 14.45
C LEU A 155 11.87 -35.12 14.88
N ILE A 156 11.93 -34.04 15.68
CA ILE A 156 13.13 -33.59 16.38
C ILE A 156 13.12 -34.27 17.75
N VAL A 157 13.80 -35.41 17.85
CA VAL A 157 13.89 -36.22 19.06
C VAL A 157 15.32 -36.20 19.56
N GLU A 158 15.51 -36.02 20.87
CA GLU A 158 16.82 -36.06 21.52
C GLU A 158 17.62 -37.31 21.11
N GLY A 159 18.88 -37.11 20.69
CA GLY A 159 19.75 -38.17 20.19
C GLY A 159 19.42 -38.68 18.77
N GLY A 160 18.41 -38.11 18.11
CA GLY A 160 18.10 -38.35 16.71
C GLY A 160 19.00 -37.56 15.76
N LYS A 161 19.09 -38.01 14.50
CA LYS A 161 19.96 -37.37 13.49
C LYS A 161 19.65 -35.89 13.24
N LEU A 162 18.38 -35.49 13.30
CA LEU A 162 17.97 -34.08 13.15
C LEU A 162 18.34 -33.25 14.38
N TRP A 163 18.21 -33.82 15.58
CA TRP A 163 18.62 -33.18 16.82
C TRP A 163 20.12 -32.92 16.83
N GLU A 164 20.93 -33.94 16.56
CA GLU A 164 22.40 -33.81 16.50
C GLU A 164 22.85 -32.81 15.44
N ALA A 165 22.18 -32.76 14.28
CA ALA A 165 22.48 -31.77 13.26
C ALA A 165 22.16 -30.34 13.73
N LEU A 166 21.04 -30.13 14.42
CA LEU A 166 20.65 -28.82 14.96
C LEU A 166 21.58 -28.36 16.08
N GLU A 167 22.06 -29.27 16.93
CA GLU A 167 23.08 -28.97 17.96
C GLU A 167 24.37 -28.38 17.36
N VAL A 168 24.73 -28.77 16.14
CA VAL A 168 25.94 -28.29 15.46
C VAL A 168 25.67 -27.02 14.64
N VAL A 169 24.54 -26.96 13.94
CA VAL A 169 24.29 -25.94 12.91
C VAL A 169 23.55 -24.72 13.47
N PHE A 170 22.70 -24.91 14.47
CA PHE A 170 21.82 -23.84 14.95
C PHE A 170 22.35 -23.20 16.24
N PRO A 171 22.44 -21.86 16.31
CA PRO A 171 22.87 -21.18 17.53
C PRO A 171 21.84 -21.41 18.66
N GLY A 172 22.26 -22.08 19.73
CA GLY A 172 21.37 -22.52 20.81
C GLY A 172 20.87 -23.96 20.68
N GLY A 173 21.38 -24.71 19.70
CA GLY A 173 21.10 -26.13 19.51
C GLY A 173 19.65 -26.44 19.12
N ALA A 174 19.24 -27.69 19.30
CA ALA A 174 17.90 -28.14 18.95
C ALA A 174 16.83 -27.46 19.84
N GLY A 175 17.10 -27.30 21.14
CA GLY A 175 16.19 -26.61 22.06
C GLY A 175 16.01 -25.12 21.73
N GLY A 176 17.08 -24.43 21.33
CA GLY A 176 16.99 -23.04 20.87
C GLY A 176 16.21 -22.91 19.55
N PHE A 177 16.36 -23.89 18.65
CA PHE A 177 15.60 -23.95 17.41
C PHE A 177 14.10 -24.14 17.67
N GLU A 178 13.73 -25.10 18.52
CA GLU A 178 12.33 -25.34 18.92
C GLU A 178 11.72 -24.09 19.54
N TRP A 179 12.42 -23.48 20.51
CA TRP A 179 12.00 -22.24 21.14
C TRP A 179 11.77 -21.13 20.11
N LEU A 180 12.69 -20.93 19.16
CA LEU A 180 12.55 -19.89 18.14
C LEU A 180 11.33 -20.15 17.26
N VAL A 181 11.20 -21.37 16.73
CA VAL A 181 10.11 -21.76 15.82
C VAL A 181 8.74 -21.55 16.48
N GLU A 182 8.59 -21.94 17.74
CA GLU A 182 7.35 -21.75 18.50
C GLU A 182 7.09 -20.27 18.83
N THR A 183 8.13 -19.55 19.24
CA THR A 183 8.02 -18.14 19.62
C THR A 183 7.55 -17.27 18.46
N ILE A 184 8.09 -17.50 17.25
CA ILE A 184 7.75 -16.68 16.09
C ILE A 184 6.46 -17.10 15.39
N LEU A 185 5.80 -18.20 15.80
CA LEU A 185 4.58 -18.70 15.15
C LEU A 185 3.47 -17.65 15.08
N VAL A 186 3.15 -17.07 16.24
CA VAL A 186 2.07 -16.07 16.34
C VAL A 186 2.42 -14.84 15.48
N LEU A 187 3.70 -14.47 15.41
CA LEU A 187 4.17 -13.38 14.58
C LEU A 187 4.05 -13.69 13.08
N VAL A 188 4.53 -14.86 12.63
CA VAL A 188 4.49 -15.28 11.23
C VAL A 188 3.04 -15.38 10.77
N VAL A 189 2.19 -16.11 11.50
CA VAL A 189 0.76 -16.24 11.17
C VAL A 189 0.07 -14.89 11.20
N GLY A 190 0.34 -14.06 12.22
CA GLY A 190 -0.26 -12.75 12.35
C GLY A 190 0.05 -11.83 11.17
N ILE A 191 1.33 -11.75 10.78
CA ILE A 191 1.76 -10.94 9.62
C ILE A 191 1.07 -11.45 8.35
N HIS A 192 1.10 -12.75 8.06
CA HIS A 192 0.52 -13.28 6.82
C HIS A 192 -1.01 -13.13 6.75
N VAL A 193 -1.72 -13.28 7.88
CA VAL A 193 -3.17 -13.03 7.92
C VAL A 193 -3.47 -11.56 7.66
N VAL A 194 -2.71 -10.65 8.27
CA VAL A 194 -2.84 -9.21 8.03
C VAL A 194 -2.53 -8.86 6.57
N GLU A 195 -1.48 -9.45 5.99
CA GLU A 195 -1.13 -9.27 4.58
C GLU A 195 -2.23 -9.79 3.64
N MET A 196 -2.80 -10.98 3.89
CA MET A 196 -3.92 -11.51 3.09
C MET A 196 -5.13 -10.60 3.16
N TRP A 197 -5.50 -10.15 4.37
CA TRP A 197 -6.61 -9.21 4.56
C TRP A 197 -6.35 -7.89 3.85
N TRP A 198 -5.14 -7.34 3.98
CA TRP A 198 -4.73 -6.10 3.33
C TRP A 198 -4.74 -6.24 1.80
N PHE A 199 -4.24 -7.34 1.25
CA PHE A 199 -4.27 -7.63 -0.18
C PHE A 199 -5.69 -7.70 -0.71
N ASP A 200 -6.56 -8.47 -0.07
CA ASP A 200 -7.95 -8.62 -0.49
C ASP A 200 -8.68 -7.27 -0.52
N ARG A 201 -8.50 -6.44 0.53
CA ARG A 201 -9.13 -5.12 0.63
C ARG A 201 -8.57 -4.12 -0.39
N THR A 202 -7.25 -4.03 -0.52
CA THR A 202 -6.61 -2.97 -1.31
C THR A 202 -6.47 -3.31 -2.78
N ARG A 203 -6.45 -4.59 -3.14
CA ARG A 203 -6.19 -5.09 -4.51
C ARG A 203 -7.28 -6.02 -4.99
N GLY A 204 -7.56 -7.11 -4.27
CA GLY A 204 -8.51 -8.14 -4.69
C GLY A 204 -9.87 -7.55 -5.07
N VAL A 205 -10.56 -6.96 -4.09
CA VAL A 205 -11.86 -6.32 -4.28
C VAL A 205 -11.77 -5.16 -5.27
N LYS A 206 -10.70 -4.35 -5.15
CA LYS A 206 -10.56 -3.12 -5.95
C LYS A 206 -10.41 -3.37 -7.44
N TYR A 207 -9.70 -4.42 -7.83
CA TYR A 207 -9.48 -4.78 -9.23
C TYR A 207 -10.34 -5.97 -9.66
N GLY A 208 -11.48 -6.17 -9.01
CA GLY A 208 -12.53 -7.08 -9.47
C GLY A 208 -12.25 -8.57 -9.27
N VAL A 209 -11.26 -8.96 -8.46
CA VAL A 209 -11.05 -10.36 -8.09
C VAL A 209 -12.23 -10.82 -7.24
N ARG A 210 -13.12 -11.62 -7.83
CA ARG A 210 -14.31 -12.13 -7.12
C ARG A 210 -13.91 -13.02 -5.95
N ARG A 211 -14.27 -12.63 -4.72
CA ARG A 211 -14.05 -13.45 -3.51
C ARG A 211 -14.60 -14.86 -3.68
N GLY A 212 -13.83 -15.85 -3.23
CA GLY A 212 -14.15 -17.27 -3.37
C GLY A 212 -14.00 -17.85 -4.78
N SER A 213 -13.59 -17.07 -5.78
CA SER A 213 -13.18 -17.61 -7.08
C SER A 213 -11.86 -18.38 -6.97
N ALA A 214 -11.56 -19.22 -7.97
CA ALA A 214 -10.27 -19.91 -8.06
C ALA A 214 -9.09 -18.92 -8.09
N ALA A 215 -9.21 -17.83 -8.87
CA ALA A 215 -8.21 -16.77 -8.92
C ALA A 215 -8.00 -16.13 -7.54
N TRP A 216 -9.08 -15.86 -6.80
CA TRP A 216 -9.00 -15.32 -5.45
C TRP A 216 -8.24 -16.26 -4.50
N TRP A 217 -8.59 -17.55 -4.49
CA TRP A 217 -7.89 -18.54 -3.65
C TRP A 217 -6.42 -18.69 -4.00
N LEU A 218 -6.07 -18.65 -5.29
CA LEU A 218 -4.68 -18.68 -5.73
C LEU A 218 -3.93 -17.44 -5.25
N TRP A 219 -4.52 -16.25 -5.34
CA TRP A 219 -3.92 -15.03 -4.80
C TRP A 219 -3.78 -15.06 -3.27
N MET A 220 -4.80 -15.55 -2.55
CA MET A 220 -4.75 -15.69 -1.09
C MET A 220 -3.65 -16.65 -0.64
N GLY A 221 -3.56 -17.83 -1.27
CA GLY A 221 -2.50 -18.79 -0.98
C GLY A 221 -1.10 -18.24 -1.32
N SER A 222 -0.99 -17.50 -2.42
CA SER A 222 0.26 -16.86 -2.81
C SER A 222 0.71 -15.82 -1.80
N VAL A 223 -0.18 -14.92 -1.37
CA VAL A 223 0.11 -13.91 -0.33
C VAL A 223 0.50 -14.57 0.99
N PHE A 224 -0.16 -15.66 1.37
CA PHE A 224 0.17 -16.39 2.61
C PHE A 224 1.56 -17.03 2.57
N LEU A 225 2.04 -17.46 1.40
CA LEU A 225 3.32 -18.15 1.27
C LEU A 225 4.48 -17.21 0.89
N GLU A 226 4.23 -16.13 0.14
CA GLU A 226 5.28 -15.25 -0.37
C GLU A 226 5.18 -13.80 0.14
N GLY A 227 4.08 -13.44 0.82
CA GLY A 227 3.83 -12.08 1.31
C GLY A 227 3.88 -11.04 0.20
N MET A 228 4.77 -10.06 0.35
CA MET A 228 4.95 -8.91 -0.54
C MET A 228 5.23 -9.25 -2.02
N GLY A 229 5.78 -10.44 -2.34
CA GLY A 229 5.98 -10.85 -3.74
C GLY A 229 4.67 -10.87 -4.54
N ALA A 230 3.59 -11.36 -3.92
CA ALA A 230 2.25 -11.41 -4.51
C ALA A 230 1.73 -10.01 -4.85
N PHE A 231 1.97 -9.04 -3.97
CA PHE A 231 1.54 -7.65 -4.13
C PHE A 231 2.18 -7.02 -5.36
N LEU A 232 3.51 -7.13 -5.49
CA LEU A 232 4.26 -6.56 -6.61
C LEU A 232 3.83 -7.18 -7.94
N ARG A 233 3.56 -8.49 -7.95
CA ARG A 233 3.11 -9.23 -9.14
C ARG A 233 1.71 -8.79 -9.56
N PHE A 234 0.79 -8.69 -8.60
CA PHE A 234 -0.56 -8.21 -8.85
C PHE A 234 -0.55 -6.78 -9.39
N ASP A 235 0.21 -5.87 -8.77
CA ASP A 235 0.34 -4.49 -9.21
C ASP A 235 0.95 -4.39 -10.62
N GLY A 236 1.85 -5.31 -10.97
CA GLY A 236 2.38 -5.48 -12.32
C GLY A 236 1.30 -5.79 -13.35
N ILE A 237 0.37 -6.70 -13.06
CA ILE A 237 -0.76 -7.05 -13.95
C ILE A 237 -1.65 -5.83 -14.14
N VAL A 238 -2.03 -5.16 -13.05
CA VAL A 238 -2.86 -3.95 -13.10
C VAL A 238 -2.21 -2.88 -13.98
N ARG A 239 -0.92 -2.59 -13.77
CA ARG A 239 -0.19 -1.60 -14.57
C ARG A 239 -0.21 -1.94 -16.07
N ARG A 240 -0.07 -3.22 -16.43
CA ARG A 240 -0.16 -3.66 -17.83
C ARG A 240 -1.54 -3.44 -18.42
N LYS A 241 -2.60 -3.84 -17.70
CA LYS A 241 -3.98 -3.67 -18.16
C LYS A 241 -4.39 -2.20 -18.28
N VAL A 242 -4.00 -1.36 -17.32
CA VAL A 242 -4.21 0.10 -17.39
C VAL A 242 -3.49 0.70 -18.61
N LYS A 243 -2.24 0.30 -18.89
CA LYS A 243 -1.50 0.80 -20.05
C LYS A 243 -2.13 0.35 -21.38
N ALA A 244 -2.67 -0.86 -21.44
CA ALA A 244 -3.38 -1.35 -22.63
C ALA A 244 -4.68 -0.58 -22.87
N ALA A 245 -5.46 -0.31 -21.83
CA ALA A 245 -6.71 0.45 -21.91
C ALA A 245 -6.52 1.91 -22.36
N LYS A 246 -5.37 2.53 -22.07
CA LYS A 246 -5.04 3.89 -22.52
C LYS A 246 -4.55 3.99 -23.98
N ARG A 247 -4.29 2.85 -24.63
CA ARG A 247 -3.71 2.77 -25.98
C ARG A 247 -4.71 2.31 -27.05
N GLY A 248 -5.86 1.78 -26.64
CA GLY A 248 -6.99 1.47 -27.51
C GLY A 248 -7.99 2.61 -27.49
#